data_AF-M2MIY0-F1
#
_entry.id   AF-M2MIY0-F1
#
_cell.length_a   1.000
_cell.length_b   1.000
_cell.length_c   1.000
_cell.angle_alpha   90.00
_cell.angle_beta   90.00
_cell.angle_gamma   90.00
#
_symmetry.space_group_name_H-M   'P 1'
#
loop_
_entity.id
_entity.type
_entity.pdbx_description
1 polymer ?
#
loop_
_entity_poly.entity_id
_entity_poly.type
_entity_poly.pdbx_seq_one_letter_code
_entity_poly.pdbx_strand_id
1 'polypeptide(L)'
;MTVDLFANHRDTYVQFLNGRFRGKDGVRRLYIERFSKTFVQGRNGPVHGFLLDHLQAQDVVDYYSNTSPPMAKGRFRALMSAGTHESMDQKTLPRGLRQWWEGGLYENEYIKEDGVWKIFRLRYYPFWHGTFDKGWQYTPPDYVPPFAKTLADGDPLGPDEFVQNDERLWPDTRAVPFHYAHPVTGKMVEEADLRAPLLGTDPKEAKPARLIVDSFA
;
A
#
# COMPACT_ATOMS: atom_id res chain seq x y z
N MET A 1 -7.37 -1.74 -19.15
CA MET A 1 -7.22 -2.77 -18.08
C MET A 1 -6.52 -2.12 -16.87
N THR A 2 -6.51 -2.71 -15.66
CA THR A 2 -5.88 -2.12 -14.45
C THR A 2 -4.45 -1.63 -14.69
N VAL A 3 -3.66 -2.37 -15.46
CA VAL A 3 -2.27 -2.02 -15.80
C VAL A 3 -2.17 -0.71 -16.61
N ASP A 4 -3.21 -0.33 -17.35
CA ASP A 4 -3.24 0.90 -18.15
C ASP A 4 -3.59 2.15 -17.34
N LEU A 5 -3.92 1.99 -16.05
CA LEU A 5 -4.02 3.11 -15.11
C LEU A 5 -2.63 3.62 -14.71
N PHE A 6 -1.58 2.84 -14.93
CA PHE A 6 -0.20 3.17 -14.59
C PHE A 6 0.54 3.80 -15.76
N ALA A 7 1.46 4.71 -15.44
CA ALA A 7 2.25 5.45 -16.41
C ALA A 7 3.27 4.54 -17.12
N ASN A 8 3.53 4.81 -18.39
CA ASN A 8 4.57 4.13 -19.15
C ASN A 8 5.94 4.81 -18.93
N HIS A 9 6.40 4.82 -17.67
CA HIS A 9 7.66 5.42 -17.26
C HIS A 9 8.55 4.36 -16.60
N ARG A 10 9.87 4.47 -16.78
CA ARG A 10 10.85 3.51 -16.21
C ARG A 10 10.82 3.45 -14.67
N ASP A 11 10.46 4.57 -14.05
CA ASP A 11 10.37 4.72 -12.60
C ASP A 11 8.96 4.42 -12.06
N THR A 12 8.04 3.98 -12.91
CA THR A 12 6.71 3.54 -12.48
C THR A 12 6.84 2.33 -11.58
N TYR A 13 6.08 2.27 -10.48
CA TYR A 13 5.98 1.05 -9.68
C TYR A 13 4.73 1.00 -8.81
N VAL A 14 4.49 -0.20 -8.27
CA VAL A 14 3.64 -0.45 -7.11
C VAL A 14 4.51 -0.96 -5.97
N GLN A 15 4.46 -0.29 -4.83
CA GLN A 15 5.04 -0.77 -3.58
C GLN A 15 3.93 -1.39 -2.72
N PHE A 16 4.14 -2.64 -2.34
CA PHE A 16 3.25 -3.41 -1.48
C PHE A 16 4.08 -4.19 -0.48
N LEU A 17 3.80 -4.03 0.82
CA LEU A 17 4.63 -4.54 1.90
C LEU A 17 6.09 -4.11 1.69
N ASN A 18 7.04 -5.03 1.83
CA ASN A 18 8.46 -4.82 1.61
C ASN A 18 8.89 -4.96 0.14
N GLY A 19 7.99 -5.05 -0.83
CA GLY A 19 8.31 -5.30 -2.25
C GLY A 19 7.96 -4.14 -3.17
N ARG A 20 8.81 -3.88 -4.16
CA ARG A 20 8.53 -2.99 -5.31
C ARG A 20 8.37 -3.78 -6.60
N PHE A 21 7.25 -3.53 -7.27
CA PHE A 21 6.89 -4.09 -8.56
C PHE A 21 7.03 -3.01 -9.62
N ARG A 22 8.12 -3.07 -10.40
CA ARG A 22 8.58 -2.05 -11.34
C ARG A 22 7.90 -2.15 -12.70
N GLY A 23 7.58 -1.00 -13.27
CA GLY A 23 6.97 -0.83 -14.58
C GLY A 23 5.61 -1.50 -14.72
N LYS A 24 5.09 -1.48 -15.94
CA LYS A 24 3.79 -2.12 -16.26
C LYS A 24 3.83 -3.64 -16.06
N ASP A 25 5.00 -4.27 -16.21
CA ASP A 25 5.17 -5.72 -16.03
C ASP A 25 5.11 -6.12 -14.55
N GLY A 26 5.75 -5.36 -13.66
CA GLY A 26 5.58 -5.55 -12.21
C GLY A 26 4.14 -5.32 -11.76
N VAL A 27 3.48 -4.28 -12.27
CA VAL A 27 2.05 -4.01 -11.99
C VAL A 27 1.18 -5.19 -12.41
N ARG A 28 1.40 -5.73 -13.61
CA ARG A 28 0.70 -6.92 -14.13
C ARG A 28 0.93 -8.13 -13.22
N ARG A 29 2.18 -8.38 -12.84
CA ARG A 29 2.58 -9.49 -11.98
C ARG A 29 1.85 -9.44 -10.63
N LEU A 30 1.77 -8.26 -10.01
CA LEU A 30 1.07 -8.10 -8.74
C LEU A 30 -0.46 -8.23 -8.87
N TYR A 31 -1.09 -7.40 -9.71
CA TYR A 31 -2.56 -7.33 -9.71
C TYR A 31 -3.23 -8.48 -10.47
N ILE A 32 -2.66 -8.89 -11.61
CA ILE A 32 -3.29 -9.86 -12.50
C ILE A 32 -2.77 -11.26 -12.19
N GLU A 33 -1.46 -11.45 -12.18
CA GLU A 33 -0.89 -12.79 -12.06
C GLU A 33 -0.91 -13.31 -10.62
N ARG A 34 -0.76 -12.44 -9.62
CA ARG A 34 -0.86 -12.80 -8.20
C ARG A 34 -2.27 -12.59 -7.67
N PHE A 35 -2.76 -11.36 -7.55
CA PHE A 35 -4.03 -11.10 -6.84
C PHE A 35 -5.25 -11.71 -7.51
N SER A 36 -5.48 -11.47 -8.81
CA SER A 36 -6.65 -12.05 -9.49
C SER A 36 -6.65 -13.59 -9.44
N LYS A 37 -5.50 -14.24 -9.65
CA LYS A 37 -5.40 -15.71 -9.52
C LYS A 37 -5.64 -16.21 -8.09
N THR A 38 -5.14 -15.48 -7.09
CA THR A 38 -5.25 -15.88 -5.67
C THR A 38 -6.68 -15.73 -5.14
N PHE A 39 -7.35 -14.62 -5.46
CA PHE A 39 -8.63 -14.28 -4.84
C PHE A 39 -9.85 -14.69 -5.65
N VAL A 40 -9.74 -14.70 -6.99
CA VAL A 40 -10.88 -14.90 -7.88
C VAL A 40 -10.56 -15.80 -9.07
N GLN A 41 -9.53 -16.65 -8.95
CA GLN A 41 -9.09 -17.62 -9.96
C GLN A 41 -8.90 -17.04 -11.37
N GLY A 42 -8.37 -15.81 -11.45
CA GLY A 42 -8.07 -15.14 -12.72
C GLY A 42 -9.26 -14.42 -13.35
N ARG A 43 -10.44 -14.42 -12.70
CA ARG A 43 -11.60 -13.66 -13.16
C ARG A 43 -11.33 -12.16 -13.06
N ASN A 44 -11.66 -11.42 -14.12
CA ASN A 44 -11.76 -9.98 -14.07
C ASN A 44 -13.14 -9.56 -13.54
N GLY A 45 -13.25 -9.40 -12.22
CA GLY A 45 -14.47 -8.98 -11.54
C GLY A 45 -14.76 -9.77 -10.27
N PRO A 46 -15.85 -9.44 -9.56
CA PRO A 46 -16.20 -10.11 -8.32
C PRO A 46 -16.63 -11.56 -8.55
N VAL A 47 -16.53 -12.36 -7.49
CA VAL A 47 -17.13 -13.70 -7.38
C VAL A 47 -18.15 -13.68 -6.25
N HIS A 48 -19.21 -14.47 -6.38
CA HIS A 48 -20.25 -14.55 -5.37
C HIS A 48 -19.65 -14.98 -4.02
N GLY A 49 -19.95 -14.23 -2.96
CA GLY A 49 -19.52 -14.53 -1.60
C GLY A 49 -18.12 -14.02 -1.20
N PHE A 50 -17.34 -13.42 -2.10
CA PHE A 50 -16.06 -12.80 -1.74
C PHE A 50 -16.21 -11.27 -1.66
N LEU A 51 -15.93 -10.71 -0.48
CA LEU A 51 -15.88 -9.27 -0.23
C LEU A 51 -14.42 -8.81 -0.22
N LEU A 52 -14.14 -7.72 -0.94
CA LEU A 52 -12.87 -7.00 -0.89
C LEU A 52 -13.14 -5.52 -1.17
N ASP A 53 -13.77 -4.86 -0.22
CA ASP A 53 -14.09 -3.44 -0.31
C ASP A 53 -12.90 -2.58 0.12
N HIS A 54 -12.65 -1.50 -0.61
CA HIS A 54 -11.52 -0.58 -0.39
C HIS A 54 -12.03 0.86 -0.37
N LEU A 55 -12.35 1.37 0.82
CA LEU A 55 -12.70 2.76 1.00
C LEU A 55 -11.42 3.59 1.11
N GLN A 56 -11.27 4.59 0.25
CA GLN A 56 -10.27 5.64 0.40
C GLN A 56 -10.93 6.92 0.94
N ALA A 57 -10.29 7.57 1.91
CA ALA A 57 -10.81 8.77 2.57
C ALA A 57 -9.69 9.67 3.13
N GLN A 58 -10.08 10.87 3.58
CA GLN A 58 -9.17 11.92 4.08
C GLN A 58 -8.12 12.34 3.05
N ASP A 59 -8.61 12.57 1.83
CA ASP A 59 -7.80 12.81 0.65
C ASP A 59 -7.11 14.18 0.72
N VAL A 60 -5.79 14.21 0.51
CA VAL A 60 -5.03 15.43 0.25
C VAL A 60 -4.29 15.26 -1.06
N VAL A 61 -4.50 16.18 -1.98
CA VAL A 61 -3.92 16.13 -3.33
C VAL A 61 -3.27 17.47 -3.64
N ASP A 62 -1.96 17.43 -3.89
CA ASP A 62 -1.19 18.59 -4.34
C ASP A 62 -0.86 18.44 -5.82
N TYR A 63 -1.23 19.44 -6.61
CA TYR A 63 -0.99 19.51 -8.05
C TYR A 63 0.23 20.39 -8.34
N TYR A 64 1.18 19.85 -9.11
CA TYR A 64 2.43 20.49 -9.48
C TYR A 64 2.38 20.85 -10.97
N SER A 65 1.91 22.06 -11.26
CA SER A 65 1.76 22.56 -12.64
C SER A 65 3.08 22.97 -13.30
N ASN A 66 4.14 23.13 -12.51
CA ASN A 66 5.48 23.54 -12.95
C ASN A 66 6.34 22.37 -13.45
N THR A 67 5.89 21.13 -13.27
CA THR A 67 6.57 19.96 -13.84
C THR A 67 6.17 19.77 -15.31
N SER A 68 7.04 19.15 -16.10
CA SER A 68 6.76 18.79 -17.49
C SER A 68 7.05 17.30 -17.71
N PRO A 69 6.02 16.44 -17.87
CA PRO A 69 4.59 16.77 -17.82
C PRO A 69 4.11 17.15 -16.40
N PRO A 70 2.90 17.71 -16.25
CA PRO A 70 2.32 17.99 -14.93
C PRO A 70 2.23 16.75 -14.04
N MET A 71 2.49 16.92 -12.75
CA MET A 71 2.54 15.84 -11.76
C MET A 71 1.63 16.17 -10.57
N ALA A 72 1.29 15.15 -9.78
CA ALA A 72 0.53 15.32 -8.55
C ALA A 72 1.02 14.35 -7.47
N LYS A 73 0.89 14.75 -6.21
CA LYS A 73 1.03 13.86 -5.05
C LYS A 73 -0.33 13.70 -4.40
N GLY A 74 -0.61 12.49 -3.90
CA GLY A 74 -1.90 12.17 -3.28
C GLY A 74 -1.70 11.33 -2.05
N ARG A 75 -2.29 11.77 -0.93
CA ARG A 75 -2.34 11.04 0.33
C ARG A 75 -3.77 10.62 0.61
N PHE A 76 -3.98 9.33 0.88
CA PHE A 76 -5.30 8.75 1.12
C PHE A 76 -5.22 7.73 2.23
N ARG A 77 -6.11 7.79 3.23
CA ARG A 77 -6.29 6.67 4.16
C ARG A 77 -7.10 5.59 3.48
N ALA A 78 -6.72 4.35 3.70
CA ALA A 78 -7.47 3.18 3.24
C ALA A 78 -8.09 2.47 4.43
N LEU A 79 -9.39 2.18 4.34
CA LEU A 79 -10.07 1.21 5.18
C LEU A 79 -10.64 0.11 4.29
N MET A 80 -10.32 -1.13 4.62
CA MET A 80 -10.68 -2.28 3.82
C MET A 80 -11.49 -3.28 4.63
N SER A 81 -12.58 -3.76 4.03
CA SER A 81 -13.39 -4.86 4.53
C SER A 81 -13.21 -6.03 3.61
N ALA A 82 -12.74 -7.16 4.12
CA ALA A 82 -12.46 -8.31 3.28
C ALA A 82 -12.87 -9.62 3.94
N GLY A 83 -13.34 -10.56 3.13
CA GLY A 83 -13.77 -11.84 3.66
C GLY A 83 -14.55 -12.69 2.69
N THR A 84 -14.97 -13.84 3.20
CA THR A 84 -15.79 -14.82 2.48
C THR A 84 -17.09 -15.08 3.22
N HIS A 85 -18.17 -15.26 2.47
CA HIS A 85 -19.48 -15.66 2.95
C HIS A 85 -19.56 -17.19 3.07
N GLU A 86 -20.40 -17.70 3.99
CA GLU A 86 -20.56 -19.14 4.23
C GLU A 86 -21.07 -19.94 3.01
N SER A 87 -21.68 -19.26 2.02
CA SER A 87 -22.13 -19.87 0.77
C SER A 87 -20.98 -20.31 -0.15
N MET A 88 -19.74 -19.91 0.14
CA MET A 88 -18.57 -20.34 -0.63
C MET A 88 -18.10 -21.73 -0.18
N ASP A 89 -17.73 -22.59 -1.13
CA ASP A 89 -17.14 -23.89 -0.82
C ASP A 89 -15.75 -23.69 -0.20
N GLN A 90 -15.62 -24.02 1.09
CA GLN A 90 -14.37 -23.97 1.85
C GLN A 90 -13.21 -24.71 1.18
N LYS A 91 -13.48 -25.79 0.43
CA LYS A 91 -12.45 -26.57 -0.26
C LYS A 91 -11.80 -25.79 -1.40
N THR A 92 -12.48 -24.76 -1.91
CA THR A 92 -11.98 -23.89 -2.98
C THR A 92 -11.22 -22.67 -2.45
N LEU A 93 -11.28 -22.41 -1.13
CA LEU A 93 -10.70 -21.24 -0.49
C LEU A 93 -9.33 -21.58 0.10
N PRO A 94 -8.23 -20.98 -0.39
CA PRO A 94 -6.87 -21.28 0.07
C PRO A 94 -6.66 -21.06 1.58
N ARG A 95 -7.51 -20.25 2.21
CA ARG A 95 -7.44 -19.89 3.64
C ARG A 95 -8.77 -20.08 4.38
N GLY A 96 -9.66 -20.91 3.81
CA GLY A 96 -10.99 -21.18 4.38
C GLY A 96 -11.90 -19.94 4.46
N LEU A 97 -12.99 -20.07 5.23
CA LEU A 97 -13.85 -18.94 5.55
C LEU A 97 -13.15 -18.01 6.54
N ARG A 98 -13.08 -16.73 6.20
CA ARG A 98 -12.45 -15.72 7.06
C ARG A 98 -12.99 -14.33 6.76
N GLN A 99 -12.97 -13.46 7.77
CA GLN A 99 -13.32 -12.05 7.64
C GLN A 99 -12.29 -11.21 8.39
N TRP A 100 -11.86 -10.11 7.78
CA TRP A 100 -10.88 -9.22 8.35
C TRP A 100 -11.12 -7.78 7.91
N TRP A 101 -10.65 -6.88 8.76
CA TRP A 101 -10.44 -5.48 8.43
C TRP A 101 -8.96 -5.25 8.17
N GLU A 102 -8.68 -4.29 7.31
CA GLU A 102 -7.34 -3.79 7.07
C GLU A 102 -7.39 -2.27 7.02
N GLY A 103 -6.35 -1.62 7.54
CA GLY A 103 -6.19 -0.18 7.40
C GLY A 103 -4.77 0.17 6.99
N GLY A 104 -4.66 1.17 6.13
CA GLY A 104 -3.40 1.60 5.55
C GLY A 104 -3.43 3.04 5.07
N LEU A 105 -2.37 3.42 4.37
CA LEU A 105 -2.20 4.74 3.78
C LEU A 105 -1.57 4.62 2.40
N TYR A 106 -2.12 5.34 1.44
CA TYR A 106 -1.47 5.62 0.17
C TYR A 106 -0.72 6.95 0.25
N GLU A 107 0.53 6.96 -0.22
CA GLU A 107 1.32 8.18 -0.48
C GLU A 107 1.84 8.13 -1.93
N ASN A 108 0.91 8.41 -2.85
CA ASN A 108 1.06 8.15 -4.27
C ASN A 108 1.57 9.36 -5.04
N GLU A 109 2.20 9.09 -6.17
CA GLU A 109 2.55 10.08 -7.18
C GLU A 109 1.88 9.76 -8.50
N TYR A 110 1.47 10.81 -9.21
CA TYR A 110 0.77 10.74 -10.48
C TYR A 110 1.45 11.63 -11.52
N ILE A 111 1.34 11.24 -12.78
CA ILE A 111 1.91 11.95 -13.92
C ILE A 111 0.86 12.07 -15.03
N LYS A 112 0.78 13.23 -15.68
CA LYS A 112 -0.15 13.45 -16.79
C LYS A 112 0.48 13.05 -18.11
N GLU A 113 0.31 11.79 -18.50
CA GLU A 113 0.83 11.20 -19.73
C GLU A 113 -0.22 11.31 -20.84
N ASP A 114 0.14 11.93 -21.98
CA ASP A 114 -0.75 12.10 -23.16
C ASP A 114 -2.13 12.66 -22.81
N GLY A 115 -2.16 13.63 -21.88
CA GLY A 115 -3.39 14.29 -21.42
C GLY A 115 -4.17 13.53 -20.34
N VAL A 116 -3.76 12.32 -19.98
CA VAL A 116 -4.43 11.45 -19.00
C VAL A 116 -3.60 11.34 -17.72
N TRP A 117 -4.24 11.51 -16.56
CA TRP A 117 -3.58 11.23 -15.28
C TRP A 117 -3.37 9.73 -15.11
N LYS A 118 -2.12 9.35 -14.87
CA LYS A 118 -1.70 7.97 -14.62
C LYS A 118 -1.05 7.86 -13.25
N ILE A 119 -1.22 6.71 -12.63
CA ILE A 119 -0.48 6.34 -11.42
C ILE A 119 0.99 6.18 -11.81
N PHE A 120 1.85 6.99 -11.20
CA PHE A 120 3.28 6.92 -11.45
C PHE A 120 3.96 6.04 -10.40
N ARG A 121 3.87 6.41 -9.12
CA ARG A 121 4.39 5.62 -8.01
C ARG A 121 3.29 5.38 -7.00
N LEU A 122 2.77 4.15 -6.97
CA LEU A 122 1.81 3.75 -5.96
C LEU A 122 2.57 3.23 -4.74
N ARG A 123 2.38 3.85 -3.59
CA ARG A 123 2.95 3.39 -2.31
C ARG A 123 1.83 3.11 -1.35
N TYR A 124 1.50 1.83 -1.19
CA TYR A 124 0.55 1.41 -0.17
C TYR A 124 1.30 0.93 1.08
N TYR A 125 1.06 1.62 2.18
CA TYR A 125 1.56 1.30 3.50
C TYR A 125 0.43 0.65 4.32
N PRO A 126 0.31 -0.68 4.32
CA PRO A 126 -0.57 -1.35 5.28
C PRO A 126 -0.05 -1.06 6.69
N PHE A 127 -0.96 -0.63 7.56
CA PHE A 127 -0.66 -0.38 8.96
C PHE A 127 -1.13 -1.52 9.84
N TRP A 128 -2.34 -2.02 9.61
CA TRP A 128 -2.90 -3.04 10.48
C TRP A 128 -3.84 -3.95 9.73
N HIS A 129 -3.94 -5.18 10.25
CA HIS A 129 -4.99 -6.12 9.92
C HIS A 129 -5.66 -6.53 11.22
N GLY A 130 -6.93 -6.89 11.19
CA GLY A 130 -7.65 -7.41 12.35
C GLY A 130 -8.68 -8.42 11.91
N THR A 131 -8.69 -9.60 12.51
CA THR A 131 -9.79 -10.56 12.29
C THR A 131 -11.07 -9.92 12.81
N PHE A 132 -12.16 -10.03 12.05
CA PHE A 132 -13.42 -9.37 12.37
C PHE A 132 -13.96 -9.76 13.76
N ASP A 133 -13.87 -11.04 14.10
CA ASP A 133 -14.39 -11.65 15.33
C ASP A 133 -13.57 -11.32 16.58
N LYS A 134 -12.24 -11.21 16.47
CA LYS A 134 -11.35 -10.93 17.62
C LYS A 134 -10.96 -9.45 17.76
N GLY A 135 -10.95 -8.69 16.66
CA GLY A 135 -10.46 -7.31 16.61
C GLY A 135 -8.94 -7.18 16.56
N TRP A 136 -8.45 -5.96 16.31
CA TRP A 136 -7.01 -5.66 16.07
C TRP A 136 -6.11 -5.84 17.31
N GLN A 137 -6.68 -5.81 18.52
CA GLN A 137 -5.90 -5.98 19.75
C GLN A 137 -5.21 -7.35 19.85
N TYR A 138 -5.75 -8.37 19.18
CA TYR A 138 -5.22 -9.74 19.18
C TYR A 138 -4.51 -10.11 17.88
N THR A 139 -4.27 -9.13 17.00
CA THR A 139 -3.52 -9.38 15.77
C THR A 139 -2.05 -9.67 16.12
N PRO A 140 -1.50 -10.82 15.72
CA PRO A 140 -0.08 -11.07 15.88
C PRO A 140 0.73 -10.10 15.01
N PRO A 141 1.93 -9.69 15.46
CA PRO A 141 2.82 -8.86 14.64
C PRO A 141 3.04 -9.47 13.25
N ASP A 142 3.12 -8.61 12.23
CA ASP A 142 3.33 -9.00 10.82
C ASP A 142 2.31 -10.04 10.30
N TYR A 143 1.03 -9.86 10.65
CA TYR A 143 -0.09 -10.74 10.26
C TYR A 143 -0.11 -11.13 8.77
N VAL A 144 0.26 -10.18 7.90
CA VAL A 144 0.62 -10.48 6.51
C VAL A 144 2.15 -10.48 6.43
N PRO A 145 2.78 -11.65 6.18
CA PRO A 145 4.22 -11.74 6.17
C PRO A 145 4.81 -10.97 4.97
N PRO A 146 6.01 -10.38 5.12
CA PRO A 146 6.73 -9.79 4.01
C PRO A 146 7.07 -10.83 2.94
N PHE A 147 7.30 -10.35 1.72
CA PHE A 147 7.85 -11.16 0.64
C PHE A 147 9.23 -11.69 1.04
N ALA A 148 9.43 -13.01 0.87
CA ALA A 148 10.66 -13.70 1.24
C ALA A 148 11.68 -13.79 0.09
N LYS A 149 11.23 -13.68 -1.16
CA LYS A 149 12.06 -13.79 -2.37
C LYS A 149 11.63 -12.77 -3.41
N THR A 150 12.59 -12.23 -4.14
CA THR A 150 12.36 -11.40 -5.33
C THR A 150 12.22 -12.28 -6.57
N LEU A 151 11.92 -11.65 -7.72
CA LEU A 151 11.99 -12.28 -9.02
C LEU A 151 13.40 -12.83 -9.32
N ALA A 152 14.45 -12.08 -8.96
CA ALA A 152 15.84 -12.50 -9.16
C ALA A 152 16.22 -13.71 -8.29
N ASP A 153 15.56 -13.89 -7.14
CA ASP A 153 15.73 -15.04 -6.25
C ASP A 153 14.90 -16.28 -6.68
N GLY A 154 14.20 -16.18 -7.82
CA GLY A 154 13.44 -17.28 -8.43
C GLY A 154 11.96 -17.37 -8.04
N ASP A 155 11.37 -16.36 -7.39
CA ASP A 155 9.90 -16.27 -7.25
C ASP A 155 9.28 -15.62 -8.50
N PRO A 156 8.61 -16.36 -9.39
CA PRO A 156 8.03 -15.80 -10.61
C PRO A 156 6.92 -14.78 -10.35
N LEU A 157 6.38 -14.71 -9.12
CA LEU A 157 5.39 -13.73 -8.67
C LEU A 157 5.93 -12.76 -7.61
N GLY A 158 7.26 -12.75 -7.42
CA GLY A 158 7.94 -11.89 -6.46
C GLY A 158 8.04 -10.43 -6.95
N PRO A 159 8.36 -9.49 -6.04
CA PRO A 159 8.73 -8.13 -6.43
C PRO A 159 10.04 -8.12 -7.23
N ASP A 160 10.31 -7.03 -7.95
CA ASP A 160 11.60 -6.83 -8.64
C ASP A 160 12.72 -6.56 -7.63
N GLU A 161 12.39 -5.86 -6.54
CA GLU A 161 13.33 -5.55 -5.45
C GLU A 161 12.60 -5.45 -4.11
N PHE A 162 13.36 -5.60 -3.03
CA PHE A 162 12.88 -5.21 -1.71
C PHE A 162 13.12 -3.72 -1.46
N VAL A 163 12.19 -3.09 -0.75
CA VAL A 163 12.44 -1.75 -0.19
C VAL A 163 13.44 -1.84 0.94
N GLN A 164 14.36 -0.87 0.98
CA GLN A 164 15.32 -0.73 2.08
C GLN A 164 14.66 -0.04 3.27
N ASN A 165 13.69 -0.71 3.89
CA ASN A 165 13.04 -0.23 5.11
C ASN A 165 12.78 -1.38 6.11
N ASP A 166 12.54 -1.01 7.35
CA ASP A 166 12.17 -1.94 8.43
C ASP A 166 10.69 -1.81 8.79
N GLU A 167 9.86 -1.42 7.82
CA GLU A 167 8.44 -1.18 8.02
C GLU A 167 7.72 -2.46 8.45
N ARG A 168 6.96 -2.35 9.54
CA ARG A 168 6.17 -3.44 10.10
C ARG A 168 4.69 -3.09 10.10
N LEU A 169 3.87 -4.12 10.23
CA LEU A 169 2.45 -3.93 10.53
C LEU A 169 2.27 -3.67 12.04
N TRP A 170 1.03 -3.47 12.45
CA TRP A 170 0.60 -3.37 13.84
C TRP A 170 1.36 -4.36 14.74
N PRO A 171 1.93 -3.91 15.86
CA PRO A 171 1.69 -2.64 16.55
C PRO A 171 2.56 -1.43 16.12
N ASP A 172 3.30 -1.50 15.01
CA ASP A 172 4.08 -0.34 14.54
C ASP A 172 3.19 0.77 13.98
N THR A 173 3.25 1.97 14.57
CA THR A 173 2.45 3.15 14.20
C THR A 173 3.30 4.32 13.70
N ARG A 174 4.56 4.10 13.31
CA ARG A 174 5.41 5.17 12.76
C ARG A 174 4.77 5.81 11.54
N ALA A 175 4.82 7.14 11.46
CA ALA A 175 4.16 7.87 10.39
C ALA A 175 4.86 7.67 9.05
N VAL A 176 4.07 7.66 7.98
CA VAL A 176 4.56 7.96 6.63
C VAL A 176 4.74 9.47 6.53
N PRO A 177 5.92 9.98 6.13
CA PRO A 177 6.16 11.41 5.96
C PRO A 177 5.08 12.06 5.08
N PHE A 178 4.73 13.29 5.40
CA PHE A 178 3.77 14.06 4.63
C PHE A 178 4.48 14.71 3.44
N HIS A 179 3.88 14.67 2.25
CA HIS A 179 4.38 15.45 1.11
C HIS A 179 4.07 16.96 1.20
N TYR A 180 3.23 17.36 2.15
CA TYR A 180 2.74 18.73 2.31
C TYR A 180 3.05 19.29 3.70
N ALA A 181 3.17 20.61 3.76
CA ALA A 181 3.28 21.35 5.01
C ALA A 181 1.89 21.58 5.63
N HIS A 182 1.85 21.81 6.94
CA HIS A 182 0.61 22.12 7.65
C HIS A 182 -0.08 23.36 7.02
N PRO A 183 -1.35 23.26 6.57
CA PRO A 183 -1.95 24.24 5.67
C PRO A 183 -2.16 25.63 6.29
N VAL A 184 -2.17 25.74 7.62
CA VAL A 184 -2.30 27.03 8.33
C VAL A 184 -0.93 27.66 8.66
N THR A 185 0.10 26.85 8.90
CA THR A 185 1.38 27.36 9.43
C THR A 185 2.50 27.33 8.40
N GLY A 186 2.34 26.59 7.30
CA GLY A 186 3.37 26.38 6.30
C GLY A 186 4.56 25.56 6.79
N LYS A 187 4.48 24.94 7.97
CA LYS A 187 5.58 24.14 8.55
C LYS A 187 5.39 22.65 8.30
N MET A 188 6.49 21.96 8.02
CA MET A 188 6.52 20.50 8.06
C MET A 188 6.37 20.00 9.50
N VAL A 189 5.87 18.78 9.66
CA VAL A 189 5.89 18.08 10.95
C VAL A 189 7.34 17.81 11.33
N GLU A 190 7.68 18.04 12.60
CA GLU A 190 9.03 17.79 13.11
C GLU A 190 9.38 16.30 13.03
N GLU A 191 10.65 15.97 12.76
CA GLU A 191 11.08 14.58 12.56
C GLU A 191 10.75 13.69 13.77
N ALA A 192 10.89 14.22 14.98
CA ALA A 192 10.58 13.53 16.22
C ALA A 192 9.08 13.15 16.33
N ASP A 193 8.18 13.98 15.80
CA ASP A 193 6.73 13.79 15.89
C ASP A 193 6.21 12.76 14.88
N LEU A 194 7.04 12.35 13.92
CA LEU A 194 6.73 11.29 12.96
C LEU A 194 7.10 9.88 13.49
N ARG A 195 7.76 9.80 14.65
CA ARG A 195 8.20 8.56 15.28
C ARG A 195 7.11 7.96 16.18
N ALA A 196 7.30 6.71 16.62
CA ALA A 196 6.37 6.02 17.51
C ALA A 196 7.11 5.53 18.79
N PRO A 197 7.30 6.40 19.79
CA PRO A 197 7.91 6.03 21.06
C PRO A 197 7.03 5.12 21.91
N LEU A 198 7.66 4.44 22.86
CA LEU A 198 6.93 3.84 23.97
C LEU A 198 6.25 4.95 24.79
N LEU A 199 5.13 4.61 25.41
CA LEU A 199 4.37 5.57 26.20
C LEU A 199 5.25 6.17 27.30
N GLY A 200 5.43 7.49 27.27
CA GLY A 200 6.21 8.24 28.26
C GLY A 200 7.72 8.32 27.99
N THR A 201 8.22 7.82 26.86
CA THR A 201 9.66 7.93 26.49
C THR A 201 9.93 9.04 25.47
N ASP A 202 11.17 9.52 25.40
CA ASP A 202 11.60 10.52 24.41
C ASP A 202 11.43 9.97 22.97
N PRO A 203 10.68 10.67 22.07
CA PRO A 203 10.56 10.29 20.67
C PRO A 203 11.89 10.10 19.93
N LYS A 204 12.95 10.80 20.33
CA LYS A 204 14.27 10.71 19.69
C LYS A 204 14.96 9.37 19.89
N GLU A 205 14.60 8.65 20.96
CA GLU A 205 15.10 7.30 21.26
C GLU A 205 14.32 6.21 20.50
N ALA A 206 13.17 6.55 19.91
CA ALA A 206 12.42 5.65 19.03
C ALA A 206 13.01 5.60 17.62
N LYS A 207 12.68 4.51 16.93
CA LYS A 207 12.99 4.32 15.51
C LYS A 207 12.50 5.53 14.68
N PRO A 208 13.27 5.92 13.64
CA PRO A 208 12.86 6.99 12.75
C PRO A 208 11.55 6.63 12.04
N ALA A 209 10.85 7.66 11.55
CA ALA A 209 9.63 7.53 10.74
C ALA A 209 9.84 6.62 9.52
N ARG A 210 8.74 6.24 8.85
CA ARG A 210 8.82 5.52 7.57
C ARG A 210 9.50 6.41 6.52
N LEU A 211 9.99 5.80 5.44
CA LEU A 211 10.84 6.49 4.48
C LEU A 211 10.20 6.57 3.09
N ILE A 212 10.36 7.73 2.46
CA ILE A 212 10.14 7.95 1.03
C ILE A 212 11.39 8.65 0.50
N VAL A 213 12.26 7.88 -0.17
CA VAL A 213 13.57 8.35 -0.63
C VAL A 213 13.59 8.77 -2.09
N ASP A 214 12.52 8.47 -2.82
CA ASP A 214 12.45 8.62 -4.27
C ASP A 214 11.28 9.50 -4.71
N SER A 215 10.76 10.39 -3.85
CA SER A 215 9.70 11.32 -4.25
C SER A 215 10.22 12.33 -5.29
N PHE A 216 9.37 12.74 -6.24
CA PHE A 216 9.75 13.84 -7.14
C PHE A 216 9.77 15.17 -6.37
N ALA A 217 10.69 16.07 -6.75
CA ALA A 217 10.85 17.39 -6.14
C ALA A 217 9.75 18.36 -6.60
#